data_AF-A0A150P9X8-F1
#
_entry.id   AF-A0A150P9X8-F1
#
_cell.length_a   1.000
_cell.length_b   1.000
_cell.length_c   1.000
_cell.angle_alpha   90.00
_cell.angle_beta   90.00
_cell.angle_gamma   90.00
#
_symmetry.space_group_name_H-M   'P 1'
#
loop_
_entity.id
_entity.type
_entity.pdbx_description
1 polymer ?
#
loop_
_entity_poly.entity_id
_entity_poly.type
_entity_poly.pdbx_seq_one_letter_code
_entity_poly.pdbx_strand_id
1 'polypeptide(L)'
;MMRRRDADEGSYKPATFDFLGFTIHWGKSLAGKWAVKTRTASDRFQRALRGISQWCKAHRHEPLERQQHVLNLKLRGHYGYYGRPGNRVRLWTLLHWATRVWWRWLHRRSQRGLSWAAMNRLLKRYPLLKPTAVRIV
;
A
#
# COMPACT_ATOMS: atom_id res chain seq x y z
N MET A 1 -33.09 21.07 -41.49
CA MET A 1 -31.72 21.26 -40.97
C MET A 1 -31.76 21.20 -39.44
N MET A 2 -31.57 20.02 -38.84
CA MET A 2 -31.61 19.83 -37.38
C MET A 2 -30.18 19.81 -36.84
N ARG A 3 -29.87 20.75 -35.94
CA ARG A 3 -28.58 20.86 -35.23
C ARG A 3 -28.28 19.54 -34.51
N ARG A 4 -27.11 18.96 -34.80
CA ARG A 4 -26.48 17.94 -33.96
C ARG A 4 -26.31 18.57 -32.56
N ARG A 5 -26.94 17.96 -31.55
CA ARG A 5 -26.59 18.22 -30.16
C ARG A 5 -25.30 17.46 -29.89
N ASP A 6 -24.24 18.20 -29.63
CA ASP A 6 -23.00 17.69 -29.07
C ASP A 6 -23.32 16.96 -27.77
N ALA A 7 -23.18 15.63 -27.79
CA ALA A 7 -23.26 14.83 -26.59
C ALA A 7 -21.98 15.09 -25.81
N ASP A 8 -22.15 15.84 -24.72
CA ASP A 8 -21.17 16.02 -23.65
C ASP A 8 -20.63 14.65 -23.23
N GLU A 9 -19.43 14.32 -23.69
CA GLU A 9 -18.70 13.08 -23.39
C GLU A 9 -18.11 13.19 -21.98
N GLY A 10 -19.00 13.40 -21.00
CA GLY A 10 -18.67 13.41 -19.59
C GLY A 10 -18.12 12.05 -19.19
N SER A 11 -16.84 12.01 -18.83
CA SER A 11 -16.08 10.79 -18.50
C SER A 11 -16.88 9.87 -17.56
N TYR A 12 -17.49 8.82 -18.11
CA TYR A 12 -18.24 7.85 -17.32
C TYR A 12 -17.24 7.02 -16.52
N LYS A 13 -16.88 7.48 -15.31
CA LYS A 13 -16.11 6.66 -14.39
C LYS A 13 -17.00 5.47 -14.00
N PRO A 14 -16.57 4.23 -14.26
CA PRO A 14 -17.37 3.07 -13.86
C PRO A 14 -17.63 3.16 -12.36
N ALA A 15 -18.88 2.97 -11.96
CA ALA A 15 -19.30 3.08 -10.57
C ALA A 15 -18.40 2.20 -9.69
N THR A 16 -17.83 2.81 -8.64
CA THR A 16 -17.05 2.12 -7.62
C THR A 16 -17.78 2.22 -6.29
N PHE A 17 -17.77 1.16 -5.50
CA PHE A 17 -18.31 1.21 -4.14
C PHE A 17 -17.37 0.52 -3.16
N ASP A 18 -17.39 0.97 -1.92
CA ASP A 18 -16.56 0.42 -0.86
C ASP A 18 -17.37 -0.58 -0.02
N PHE A 19 -16.85 -1.80 0.16
CA PHE A 19 -17.45 -2.84 0.99
C PHE A 19 -16.37 -3.65 1.72
N LEU A 20 -16.56 -3.87 3.03
CA LEU A 20 -15.61 -4.59 3.91
C LEU A 20 -14.14 -4.11 3.80
N GLY A 21 -13.93 -2.82 3.50
CA GLY A 21 -12.61 -2.23 3.34
C GLY A 21 -11.97 -2.42 1.96
N PHE A 22 -12.72 -2.92 0.98
CA PHE A 22 -12.32 -3.00 -0.41
C PHE A 22 -13.10 -2.00 -1.26
N THR A 23 -12.42 -1.36 -2.20
CA THR A 23 -13.08 -0.70 -3.33
C THR A 23 -13.33 -1.72 -4.43
N ILE A 24 -14.61 -2.01 -4.68
CA ILE A 24 -15.08 -2.89 -5.74
C ILE A 24 -15.31 -2.05 -7.00
N HIS A 25 -14.77 -2.51 -8.13
CA HIS A 25 -14.85 -1.79 -9.40
C HIS A 25 -14.81 -2.75 -10.59
N TRP A 26 -15.45 -2.36 -11.70
CA TRP A 26 -15.29 -3.05 -12.97
C TRP A 26 -13.94 -2.73 -13.59
N GLY A 27 -13.26 -3.73 -14.13
CA GLY A 27 -12.02 -3.54 -14.88
C GLY A 27 -11.70 -4.73 -15.76
N LYS A 28 -10.78 -4.54 -16.72
CA LYS A 28 -10.31 -5.65 -17.55
C LYS A 28 -9.35 -6.55 -16.77
N SER A 29 -9.52 -7.86 -16.93
CA SER A 29 -8.57 -8.89 -16.52
C SER A 29 -7.32 -8.85 -17.41
N LEU A 30 -6.28 -9.61 -17.06
CA LEU A 30 -5.09 -9.74 -17.91
C LEU A 30 -5.41 -10.35 -19.27
N ALA A 31 -6.47 -11.17 -19.35
CA ALA A 31 -6.98 -11.75 -20.58
C ALA A 31 -7.96 -10.82 -21.34
N GLY A 32 -8.03 -9.53 -20.98
CA GLY A 32 -8.87 -8.53 -21.67
C GLY A 32 -10.37 -8.59 -21.35
N LYS A 33 -10.85 -9.63 -20.67
CA LYS A 33 -12.27 -9.79 -20.28
C LYS A 33 -12.64 -8.86 -19.12
N TRP A 34 -13.84 -8.27 -19.15
CA TRP A 34 -14.39 -7.51 -18.02
C TRP A 34 -14.61 -8.41 -16.82
N ALA A 35 -14.16 -7.95 -15.65
CA ALA A 35 -14.32 -8.66 -14.39
C ALA A 35 -14.50 -7.65 -13.25
N VAL A 36 -15.16 -8.12 -12.19
CA VAL A 36 -15.19 -7.39 -10.92
C VAL A 36 -13.82 -7.52 -10.25
N LYS A 37 -13.19 -6.39 -9.97
CA LYS A 37 -11.88 -6.30 -9.30
C LYS A 37 -12.05 -5.62 -7.95
N THR A 38 -11.21 -6.05 -7.02
CA THR A 38 -11.14 -5.45 -5.68
C THR A 38 -9.76 -4.84 -5.46
N ARG A 39 -9.73 -3.75 -4.73
CA ARG A 39 -8.49 -3.16 -4.20
C ARG A 39 -8.71 -2.67 -2.79
N THR A 40 -7.66 -2.52 -1.99
CA THR A 40 -7.76 -1.91 -0.66
C THR A 40 -8.42 -0.53 -0.79
N ALA A 41 -9.49 -0.29 -0.03
CA ALA A 41 -10.15 1.01 -0.01
C ALA A 41 -9.18 2.10 0.46
N SER A 42 -9.31 3.30 -0.12
CA SER A 42 -8.34 4.38 0.09
C SER A 42 -8.24 4.77 1.56
N ASP A 43 -9.35 4.80 2.30
CA ASP A 43 -9.37 5.11 3.73
C ASP A 43 -8.62 4.04 4.56
N ARG A 44 -8.80 2.76 4.22
CA ARG A 44 -8.13 1.62 4.87
C ARG A 44 -6.63 1.66 4.60
N PHE A 45 -6.24 1.97 3.37
CA PHE A 45 -4.85 2.15 2.99
C PHE A 45 -4.19 3.29 3.77
N GLN A 46 -4.85 4.46 3.83
CA GLN A 46 -4.35 5.61 4.58
C GLN A 46 -4.26 5.32 6.07
N ARG A 47 -5.25 4.63 6.66
CA ARG A 47 -5.24 4.21 8.06
C ARG A 47 -4.04 3.31 8.37
N ALA A 48 -3.74 2.35 7.50
CA ALA A 48 -2.56 1.48 7.66
C ALA A 48 -1.25 2.29 7.66
N LEU A 49 -1.07 3.21 6.71
CA LEU A 49 0.13 4.06 6.65
C LEU A 49 0.26 5.01 7.83
N ARG A 50 -0.86 5.61 8.27
CA ARG A 50 -0.89 6.48 9.47
C ARG A 50 -0.47 5.68 10.70
N GLY A 51 -1.01 4.47 10.89
CA GLY A 51 -0.65 3.59 12.00
C GLY A 51 0.83 3.19 11.99
N ILE A 52 1.39 2.87 10.81
CA ILE A 52 2.82 2.60 10.66
C ILE A 52 3.65 3.85 11.02
N SER A 53 3.29 5.02 10.50
CA SER A 53 4.02 6.26 10.77
C SER A 53 3.96 6.69 12.23
N GLN A 54 2.81 6.58 12.88
CA GLN A 54 2.67 6.89 14.31
C GLN A 54 3.52 5.94 15.16
N TRP A 55 3.49 4.64 14.84
CA TRP A 55 4.31 3.66 15.54
C TRP A 55 5.80 3.95 15.39
N CYS A 56 6.29 4.18 14.16
CA CYS A 56 7.69 4.55 13.91
C CYS A 56 8.11 5.85 14.62
N LYS A 57 7.21 6.84 14.74
CA LYS A 57 7.48 8.09 15.47
C LYS A 57 7.74 7.83 16.96
N ALA A 58 6.85 7.04 17.58
CA ALA A 58 6.88 6.73 19.00
C ALA A 58 8.08 5.84 19.35
N HIS A 59 8.41 4.87 18.50
CA HIS A 59 9.42 3.84 18.77
C HIS A 59 10.75 4.11 18.02
N ARG A 60 10.98 5.37 17.58
CA ARG A 60 12.15 5.73 16.74
C ARG A 60 13.50 5.41 17.38
N HIS A 61 13.55 5.38 18.71
CA HIS A 61 14.76 5.15 19.50
C HIS A 61 15.00 3.67 19.81
N GLU A 62 14.05 2.78 19.52
CA GLU A 62 14.19 1.35 19.75
C GLU A 62 15.30 0.72 18.89
N PRO A 63 15.79 -0.48 19.25
CA PRO A 63 16.65 -1.28 18.39
C PRO A 63 16.03 -1.54 17.02
N LEU A 64 16.84 -1.52 15.97
CA LEU A 64 16.39 -1.69 14.58
C LEU A 64 15.69 -3.04 14.34
N GLU A 65 16.15 -4.09 15.01
CA GLU A 65 15.54 -5.42 14.95
C GLU A 65 14.10 -5.39 15.46
N ARG A 66 13.85 -4.74 16.59
CA ARG A 66 12.50 -4.60 17.15
C ARG A 66 11.60 -3.80 16.20
N GLN A 67 12.13 -2.72 15.62
CA GLN A 67 11.41 -1.93 14.62
C GLN A 67 11.03 -2.77 13.39
N GLN A 68 11.98 -3.51 12.83
CA GLN A 68 11.72 -4.37 11.68
C GLN A 68 10.69 -5.45 12.00
N HIS A 69 10.79 -6.08 13.16
CA HIS A 69 9.87 -7.13 13.57
C HIS A 69 8.43 -6.60 13.63
N VAL A 70 8.20 -5.48 14.32
CA VAL A 70 6.85 -4.91 14.46
C VAL A 70 6.31 -4.37 13.13
N LEU A 71 7.16 -3.78 12.28
CA LEU A 71 6.76 -3.39 10.93
C LEU A 71 6.33 -4.60 10.11
N ASN A 72 7.04 -5.73 10.21
CA ASN A 72 6.66 -6.96 9.53
C ASN A 72 5.35 -7.56 10.05
N LEU A 73 5.06 -7.47 11.34
CA LEU A 73 3.74 -7.86 11.87
C LEU A 73 2.61 -7.01 11.27
N LYS A 74 2.79 -5.68 11.21
CA LYS A 74 1.81 -4.77 10.61
C LYS A 74 1.61 -5.05 9.12
N LEU A 75 2.69 -5.25 8.37
CA LEU A 75 2.65 -5.59 6.94
C LEU A 75 1.96 -6.95 6.73
N ARG A 76 2.33 -7.97 7.51
CA ARG A 76 1.72 -9.31 7.44
C ARG A 76 0.22 -9.26 7.67
N GLY A 77 -0.24 -8.54 8.70
CA GLY A 77 -1.67 -8.37 8.96
C GLY A 77 -2.41 -7.71 7.79
N HIS A 78 -1.82 -6.66 7.20
CA HIS A 78 -2.41 -6.02 6.03
C HIS A 78 -2.45 -6.97 4.82
N TYR A 79 -1.37 -7.71 4.57
CA TYR A 79 -1.32 -8.68 3.47
C TYR A 79 -2.29 -9.82 3.67
N GLY A 80 -2.47 -10.33 4.89
CA GLY A 80 -3.41 -11.40 5.18
C GLY A 80 -4.85 -11.03 4.85
N TYR A 81 -5.26 -9.81 5.18
CA TYR A 81 -6.62 -9.36 4.90
C TYR A 81 -6.82 -8.88 3.45
N TYR A 82 -5.91 -8.04 2.94
CA TYR A 82 -6.04 -7.39 1.63
C TYR A 82 -5.34 -8.15 0.49
N GLY A 83 -4.75 -9.32 0.77
CA GLY A 83 -3.99 -10.18 -0.14
C GLY A 83 -4.79 -10.86 -1.25
N ARG A 84 -5.81 -10.20 -1.79
CA ARG A 84 -6.71 -10.76 -2.81
C ARG A 84 -6.14 -10.60 -4.22
N PRO A 85 -6.46 -11.52 -5.16
CA PRO A 85 -6.13 -11.36 -6.57
C PRO A 85 -6.58 -9.99 -7.11
N GLY A 86 -5.71 -9.32 -7.87
CA GLY A 86 -5.96 -7.97 -8.39
C GLY A 86 -5.51 -6.82 -7.48
N ASN A 87 -5.23 -7.07 -6.19
CA ASN A 87 -4.79 -6.02 -5.26
C ASN A 87 -3.26 -5.91 -5.08
N ARG A 88 -2.48 -6.73 -5.80
CA ARG A 88 -1.00 -6.74 -5.79
C ARG A 88 -0.39 -5.34 -5.76
N VAL A 89 -0.86 -4.46 -6.63
CA VAL A 89 -0.29 -3.10 -6.79
C VAL A 89 -0.36 -2.36 -5.46
N ARG A 90 -1.52 -2.34 -4.77
CA ARG A 90 -1.67 -1.63 -3.50
C ARG A 90 -0.82 -2.23 -2.39
N LEU A 91 -0.62 -3.55 -2.36
CA LEU A 91 0.25 -4.18 -1.36
C LEU A 91 1.72 -3.75 -1.54
N TRP A 92 2.21 -3.73 -2.78
CA TRP A 92 3.55 -3.22 -3.08
C TRP A 92 3.68 -1.72 -2.79
N THR A 93 2.64 -0.94 -3.09
CA THR A 93 2.59 0.48 -2.72
C THR A 93 2.65 0.66 -1.20
N LEU A 94 1.97 -0.18 -0.41
CA LEU A 94 2.07 -0.14 1.04
C LEU A 94 3.49 -0.40 1.52
N LEU A 95 4.14 -1.46 1.02
CA LEU A 95 5.53 -1.77 1.37
C LEU A 95 6.47 -0.60 1.04
N HIS A 96 6.32 -0.02 -0.15
CA HIS A 96 7.13 1.13 -0.59
C HIS A 96 7.00 2.29 0.41
N TRP A 97 5.76 2.68 0.73
CA TRP A 97 5.52 3.79 1.66
C TRP A 97 5.89 3.46 3.10
N ALA A 98 5.68 2.23 3.57
CA ALA A 98 6.15 1.78 4.87
C ALA A 98 7.67 1.89 4.99
N THR A 99 8.41 1.49 3.95
CA THR A 99 9.87 1.65 3.86
C THR A 99 10.28 3.12 3.93
N ARG A 100 9.61 4.00 3.16
CA ARG A 100 9.88 5.44 3.15
C ARG A 100 9.57 6.09 4.51
N VAL A 101 8.49 5.68 5.16
CA VAL A 101 8.10 6.16 6.49
C VAL A 101 9.11 5.72 7.54
N TRP A 102 9.57 4.47 7.50
CA TRP A 102 10.60 3.98 8.41
C TRP A 102 11.90 4.75 8.23
N TRP A 103 12.37 4.89 6.98
CA TRP A 103 13.52 5.72 6.65
C TRP A 103 13.38 7.15 7.16
N ARG A 104 12.22 7.79 6.96
CA ARG A 104 11.96 9.16 7.41
C ARG A 104 12.15 9.33 8.92
N TRP A 105 11.71 8.36 9.72
CA TRP A 105 11.84 8.41 11.17
C TRP A 105 13.24 8.04 11.66
N LEU A 106 13.92 7.10 11.01
CA LEU A 106 15.33 6.82 11.28
C LEU A 106 16.23 7.99 10.91
N HIS A 107 15.92 8.69 9.81
CA HIS A 107 16.64 9.89 9.41
C HIS A 107 16.56 10.99 10.47
N ARG A 108 15.46 11.07 11.22
CA ARG A 108 15.28 12.03 12.32
C ARG A 108 15.84 11.54 13.66
N ARG A 109 16.44 10.35 13.73
CA ARG A 109 17.01 9.80 14.96
C ARG A 109 18.36 10.43 15.30
N SER A 110 19.14 10.84 14.30
CA SER A 110 20.47 11.44 14.48
C SER A 110 20.60 12.75 13.73
N GLN A 111 21.49 13.64 14.20
CA GLN A 111 21.77 14.93 13.58
C GLN A 111 22.33 14.81 12.15
N ARG A 112 23.12 13.76 11.87
CA ARG A 112 23.68 13.49 10.53
C ARG A 112 22.66 12.88 9.56
N GLY A 113 21.57 12.30 10.09
CA GLY A 113 20.56 11.61 9.31
C GLY A 113 21.03 10.32 8.62
N LEU A 114 20.08 9.46 8.30
CA LEU A 114 20.33 8.21 7.55
C LEU A 114 20.17 8.50 6.05
N SER A 115 21.23 8.29 5.26
CA SER A 115 21.14 8.40 3.80
C SER A 115 20.32 7.24 3.20
N TRP A 116 19.79 7.43 1.99
CA TRP A 116 19.07 6.34 1.32
C TRP A 116 19.98 5.15 0.98
N ALA A 117 21.26 5.39 0.67
CA ALA A 117 22.24 4.32 0.47
C ALA A 117 22.46 3.48 1.74
N ALA A 118 22.53 4.13 2.91
CA ALA A 118 22.61 3.44 4.20
C ALA A 118 21.30 2.69 4.52
N MET A 119 20.14 3.27 4.17
CA MET A 119 18.84 2.58 4.26
C MET A 119 18.81 1.30 3.43
N ASN A 120 19.33 1.32 2.20
CA ASN A 120 19.40 0.12 1.36
C ASN A 120 20.26 -0.98 2.00
N ARG A 121 21.37 -0.62 2.66
CA ARG A 121 22.19 -1.58 3.43
C ARG A 121 21.42 -2.10 4.65
N LEU A 122 20.70 -1.24 5.35
CA LEU A 122 19.86 -1.61 6.48
C LEU A 122 18.78 -2.61 6.06
N LEU A 123 18.10 -2.38 4.93
CA LEU A 123 17.07 -3.29 4.39
C LEU A 123 17.62 -4.64 3.95
N LYS A 124 18.92 -4.75 3.62
CA LYS A 124 19.56 -6.06 3.37
C LYS A 124 19.69 -6.86 4.67
N ARG A 125 20.01 -6.19 5.79
CA ARG A 125 20.16 -6.83 7.11
C ARG A 125 18.81 -7.07 7.80
N TYR A 126 17.89 -6.12 7.67
CA TYR A 126 16.57 -6.11 8.31
C TYR A 126 15.48 -5.96 7.24
N PRO A 127 15.21 -7.01 6.43
CA PRO A 127 14.28 -6.92 5.33
C PRO A 127 12.84 -6.75 5.81
N LEU A 128 12.10 -5.86 5.16
CA LEU A 128 10.66 -5.76 5.32
C LEU A 128 9.94 -6.84 4.50
N LEU A 129 8.84 -7.35 5.03
CA LEU A 129 8.07 -8.44 4.43
C LEU A 129 7.51 -8.00 3.08
N LYS A 130 7.88 -8.74 2.03
CA LYS A 130 7.34 -8.52 0.68
C LYS A 130 5.92 -9.12 0.58
N PRO A 131 5.01 -8.48 -0.17
CA PRO A 131 3.71 -9.09 -0.45
C PRO A 131 3.91 -10.38 -1.26
N THR A 132 3.51 -11.51 -0.70
CA THR A 132 3.40 -12.77 -1.45
C THR A 132 1.99 -12.87 -2.01
N ALA A 133 1.84 -13.41 -3.23
CA ALA A 133 0.53 -13.75 -3.75
C ALA A 133 -0.09 -14.83 -2.85
N VAL A 134 -1.17 -14.52 -2.14
CA VAL A 134 -1.94 -15.53 -1.43
C VAL A 134 -2.67 -16.34 -2.49
N ARG A 135 -2.22 -17.58 -2.72
CA ARG A 135 -3.02 -18.59 -3.42
C ARG A 135 -4.17 -18.95 -2.48
N ILE A 136 -5.40 -18.64 -2.87
CA ILE A 136 -6.56 -19.22 -2.22
C ILE A 136 -6.60 -20.66 -2.73
N VAL A 137 -6.39 -21.63 -1.82
CA VAL A 137 -6.68 -23.05 -2.05
C VAL A 137 -8.15 -23.27 -1.79
#